data_AF-A0A7K7AMC1-F1
#
_entry.id   AF-A0A7K7AMC1-F1
#
_cell.length_a   1.000
_cell.length_b   1.000
_cell.length_c   1.000
_cell.angle_alpha   90.00
_cell.angle_beta   90.00
_cell.angle_gamma   90.00
#
_symmetry.space_group_name_H-M   'P 1'
#
loop_
_entity.id
_entity.type
_entity.pdbx_description
1 polymer ?
#
loop_
_entity_poly.entity_id
_entity_poly.type
_entity_poly.pdbx_seq_one_letter_code
_entity_poly.pdbx_strand_id
1 'polypeptide(L)'
;ENRKPSYESTRPSKGEEDKKPKSSSVSLKETPARITSSVRSSGSESGSYTPSTQTKEKCNSCSVPGCFLQDLSNPASQFVKYFKKNKEDLTQKLYRLYNNTIFEQKLPEKMEINWNKKMRKTAGYCVTGQTRSPEGQRYARIELSEKVCDSADRLRDTLIHEICHA
;
A
#
# COMPACT_ATOMS: atom_id res chain seq x y z
N GLU A 1 -21.56 -29.18 51.19
CA GLU A 1 -20.14 -29.58 51.29
C GLU A 1 -19.53 -29.69 49.90
N ASN A 2 -18.22 -29.44 49.84
CA ASN A 2 -17.29 -29.60 48.71
C ASN A 2 -17.42 -28.66 47.50
N ARG A 3 -16.34 -28.10 46.96
CA ARG A 3 -15.01 -27.65 47.41
C ARG A 3 -14.37 -27.09 46.14
N LYS A 4 -13.92 -25.83 46.12
CA LYS A 4 -12.80 -25.43 45.24
C LYS A 4 -11.55 -26.17 45.72
N PRO A 5 -10.61 -26.52 44.83
CA PRO A 5 -9.46 -25.66 44.49
C PRO A 5 -9.11 -25.82 43.00
N SER A 6 -8.08 -25.24 42.39
CA SER A 6 -7.16 -24.11 42.55
C SER A 6 -6.35 -24.16 41.26
N TYR A 7 -5.98 -22.99 40.75
CA TYR A 7 -5.01 -22.84 39.68
C TYR A 7 -3.69 -23.53 40.08
N GLU A 8 -3.09 -24.24 39.14
CA GLU A 8 -1.74 -24.77 39.29
C GLU A 8 -0.79 -23.96 38.40
N SER A 9 0.12 -23.27 39.09
CA SER A 9 1.29 -22.60 38.52
C SER A 9 2.35 -23.65 38.18
N THR A 10 2.96 -23.54 37.01
CA THR A 10 4.29 -24.11 36.77
C THR A 10 5.25 -22.97 36.43
N ARG A 11 6.17 -22.70 37.37
CA ARG A 11 7.41 -21.94 37.14
C ARG A 11 8.37 -22.78 36.30
N PRO A 12 9.35 -22.15 35.64
CA PRO A 12 10.72 -22.42 36.10
C PRO A 12 11.47 -21.15 36.52
N SER A 13 12.25 -21.29 37.60
CA SER A 13 13.21 -20.33 38.15
C SER A 13 14.63 -20.63 37.65
N LYS A 14 15.42 -19.56 37.45
CA LYS A 14 16.89 -19.41 37.54
C LYS A 14 17.75 -20.25 36.56
N GLY A 15 18.78 -19.75 35.89
CA GLY A 15 19.55 -18.52 36.04
C GLY A 15 21.01 -18.85 36.40
N GLU A 16 21.92 -18.67 35.44
CA GLU A 16 23.37 -18.36 35.55
C GLU A 16 23.85 -18.09 34.09
N GLU A 17 24.17 -16.84 33.74
CA GLU A 17 25.53 -16.27 33.54
C GLU A 17 26.37 -17.05 32.49
N ASP A 18 26.92 -16.46 31.43
CA ASP A 18 27.74 -15.25 31.40
C ASP A 18 28.13 -14.86 29.94
N LYS A 19 28.63 -13.62 29.77
CA LYS A 19 29.48 -13.07 28.69
C LYS A 19 28.88 -12.55 27.36
N LYS A 20 28.55 -11.26 27.45
CA LYS A 20 28.67 -10.16 26.47
C LYS A 20 30.02 -10.12 25.71
N PRO A 21 30.03 -9.51 24.50
CA PRO A 21 30.97 -8.41 24.24
C PRO A 21 30.27 -7.13 23.71
N LYS A 22 30.87 -5.99 24.07
CA LYS A 22 30.53 -4.61 23.68
C LYS A 22 31.53 -4.15 22.62
N SER A 23 31.19 -3.01 21.99
CA SER A 23 32.06 -2.07 21.27
C SER A 23 32.26 -2.40 19.78
N SER A 24 32.23 -1.47 18.84
CA SER A 24 32.53 -0.03 18.92
C SER A 24 31.87 0.75 17.78
N SER A 25 31.53 1.99 18.11
CA SER A 25 31.30 3.12 17.20
C SER A 25 32.61 3.57 16.58
N VAL A 26 32.62 3.88 15.27
CA VAL A 26 33.63 4.73 14.65
C VAL A 26 32.98 5.68 13.66
N SER A 27 32.91 6.94 14.08
CA SER A 27 32.75 8.14 13.26
C SER A 27 34.15 8.68 13.03
N LEU A 28 34.59 8.78 11.77
CA LEU A 28 35.69 9.67 11.41
C LEU A 28 35.29 10.48 10.19
N LYS A 29 35.47 11.78 10.40
CA LYS A 29 35.17 12.90 9.52
C LYS A 29 36.52 13.28 8.95
N GLU A 30 36.64 13.51 7.65
CA GLU A 30 37.75 14.30 7.13
C GLU A 30 37.28 15.23 6.00
N THR A 31 37.59 16.51 6.19
CA THR A 31 37.63 17.60 5.21
C THR A 31 38.86 18.41 5.58
N PRO A 32 39.69 18.82 4.62
CA PRO A 32 39.91 20.25 4.36
C PRO A 32 40.16 20.51 2.84
N ALA A 33 40.09 21.69 2.22
CA ALA A 33 39.90 23.07 2.63
C ALA A 33 39.35 23.89 1.44
N ARG A 34 38.59 24.94 1.77
CA ARG A 34 38.74 26.34 1.36
C ARG A 34 39.23 26.65 -0.07
N ILE A 35 38.30 27.02 -0.95
CA ILE A 35 38.55 28.08 -1.94
C ILE A 35 37.47 29.15 -1.75
N THR A 36 37.94 30.30 -1.30
CA THR A 36 37.21 31.57 -1.26
C THR A 36 37.07 32.10 -2.68
N SER A 37 35.85 32.37 -3.14
CA SER A 37 35.61 33.51 -4.01
C SER A 37 34.19 34.04 -3.76
N SER A 38 34.17 35.31 -3.39
CA SER A 38 33.01 36.11 -3.08
C SER A 38 32.56 36.78 -4.38
N VAL A 39 31.33 36.52 -4.84
CA VAL A 39 30.63 37.43 -5.75
C VAL A 39 29.16 37.46 -5.33
N ARG A 40 28.73 38.64 -4.87
CA ARG A 40 27.33 39.03 -4.67
C ARG A 40 26.73 39.38 -6.04
N SER A 41 25.52 38.91 -6.30
CA SER A 41 24.44 39.60 -7.05
C SER A 41 23.17 38.73 -6.88
N SER A 42 22.19 39.09 -6.05
CA SER A 42 21.05 39.98 -6.38
C SER A 42 20.48 39.76 -7.78
N GLY A 43 19.38 39.02 -7.88
CA GLY A 43 18.63 38.80 -9.11
C GLY A 43 17.32 38.07 -8.81
N SER A 44 16.35 38.81 -8.30
CA SER A 44 14.95 38.40 -8.19
C SER A 44 14.33 38.36 -9.58
N GLU A 45 13.90 37.19 -10.05
CA GLU A 45 12.88 37.10 -11.08
C GLU A 45 11.70 36.28 -10.57
N SER A 46 10.63 37.02 -10.31
CA SER A 46 9.30 36.50 -10.03
C SER A 46 8.78 35.86 -11.31
N GLY A 47 8.84 34.53 -11.37
CA GLY A 47 8.09 33.76 -12.35
C GLY A 47 6.60 33.95 -12.08
N SER A 48 5.97 34.78 -12.90
CA SER A 48 4.53 35.04 -12.91
C SER A 48 3.76 33.74 -13.15
N TYR A 49 3.02 33.29 -12.13
CA TYR A 49 2.03 32.23 -12.25
C TYR A 49 0.85 32.74 -13.07
N THR A 50 0.76 32.34 -14.32
CA THR A 50 -0.47 32.48 -15.12
C THR A 50 -1.47 31.41 -14.67
N PRO A 51 -2.69 31.76 -14.21
CA PRO A 51 -3.73 30.78 -14.00
C PRO A 51 -4.22 30.32 -15.38
N SER A 52 -3.85 29.10 -15.77
CA SER A 52 -4.37 28.52 -17.01
C SER A 52 -5.86 28.31 -16.88
N THR A 53 -6.59 29.08 -17.67
CA THR A 53 -8.03 29.01 -17.91
C THR A 53 -8.47 27.60 -18.27
N GLN A 54 -9.49 27.10 -17.54
CA GLN A 54 -10.47 26.07 -17.91
C GLN A 54 -10.07 25.19 -19.12
N THR A 55 -9.32 24.12 -18.86
CA THR A 55 -9.27 23.00 -19.79
C THR A 55 -10.64 22.33 -19.77
N LYS A 56 -11.45 22.54 -20.81
CA LYS A 56 -12.55 21.65 -21.16
C LYS A 56 -11.96 20.24 -21.27
N GLU A 57 -12.18 19.42 -20.27
CA GLU A 57 -11.76 18.03 -20.24
C GLU A 57 -12.49 17.31 -21.38
N LYS A 58 -11.81 17.19 -22.52
CA LYS A 58 -12.29 16.34 -23.61
C LYS A 58 -11.96 14.92 -23.18
N CYS A 59 -12.88 14.34 -22.39
CA CYS A 59 -12.80 12.96 -21.96
C CYS A 59 -13.01 12.07 -23.19
N ASN A 60 -11.91 11.61 -23.78
CA ASN A 60 -11.94 10.51 -24.72
C ASN A 60 -12.45 9.28 -23.96
N SER A 61 -13.63 8.80 -24.30
CA SER A 61 -14.20 7.58 -23.73
C SER A 61 -13.19 6.45 -23.86
N CYS A 62 -12.85 5.79 -22.77
CA CYS A 62 -12.00 4.62 -22.79
C CYS A 62 -12.64 3.54 -23.68
N SER A 63 -11.89 2.97 -24.62
CA SER A 63 -12.38 1.92 -25.54
C SER A 63 -12.50 0.55 -24.88
N VAL A 64 -12.02 0.40 -23.65
CA VAL A 64 -12.09 -0.86 -22.90
C VAL A 64 -13.54 -1.10 -22.46
N PRO A 65 -14.18 -2.21 -22.87
CA PRO A 65 -15.56 -2.51 -22.50
C PRO A 65 -15.74 -2.54 -20.98
N GLY A 66 -16.77 -1.85 -20.48
CA GLY A 66 -17.06 -1.78 -19.04
C GLY A 66 -16.03 -0.99 -18.23
N CYS A 67 -15.13 -0.23 -18.87
CA CYS A 67 -14.20 0.63 -18.15
C CYS A 67 -14.93 1.80 -17.49
N PHE A 68 -14.83 1.87 -16.17
CA PHE A 68 -15.38 2.95 -15.33
C PHE A 68 -14.25 3.75 -14.64
N LEU A 69 -12.99 3.59 -15.08
CA LEU A 69 -11.85 4.21 -14.41
C LEU A 69 -11.89 5.74 -14.43
N GLN A 70 -12.51 6.34 -15.46
CA GLN A 70 -12.72 7.78 -15.53
C GLN A 70 -13.62 8.30 -14.40
N ASP A 71 -14.60 7.50 -13.97
CA ASP A 71 -15.50 7.87 -12.88
C ASP A 71 -14.76 8.01 -11.55
N LEU A 72 -13.58 7.40 -11.41
CA LEU A 72 -12.76 7.50 -10.20
C LEU A 72 -12.05 8.85 -10.10
N SER A 73 -11.86 9.54 -11.23
CA SER A 73 -11.30 10.89 -11.27
C SER A 73 -12.37 11.98 -11.11
N ASN A 74 -13.66 11.63 -11.15
CA ASN A 74 -14.76 12.56 -10.93
C ASN A 74 -15.13 12.65 -9.43
N PRO A 75 -14.92 13.80 -8.75
CA PRO A 75 -15.26 13.95 -7.33
C PRO A 75 -16.74 13.73 -6.99
N ALA A 76 -17.64 13.88 -7.98
CA ALA A 76 -19.07 13.67 -7.79
C ALA A 76 -19.49 12.19 -7.88
N SER A 77 -18.62 11.30 -8.36
CA SER A 77 -18.89 9.86 -8.45
C SER A 77 -19.15 9.25 -7.09
N GLN A 78 -20.07 8.27 -7.02
CA GLN A 78 -20.40 7.58 -5.77
C GLN A 78 -19.20 6.89 -5.14
N PHE A 79 -18.27 6.40 -5.96
CA PHE A 79 -17.05 5.74 -5.51
C PHE A 79 -16.05 6.68 -4.86
N VAL A 80 -15.98 7.92 -5.35
CA VAL A 80 -15.10 8.95 -4.78
C VAL A 80 -15.75 9.57 -3.56
N LYS A 81 -16.99 10.04 -3.71
CA LYS A 81 -17.74 10.75 -2.65
C LYS A 81 -18.01 9.89 -1.42
N TYR A 82 -18.33 8.61 -1.61
CA TYR A 82 -18.67 7.68 -0.55
C TYR A 82 -17.70 6.50 -0.46
N PHE A 83 -16.43 6.74 -0.75
CA PHE A 83 -15.37 5.71 -0.81
C PHE A 83 -15.42 4.73 0.37
N LYS A 84 -15.43 5.20 1.61
CA LYS A 84 -15.41 4.34 2.81
C LYS A 84 -16.57 3.34 2.88
N LYS A 85 -17.72 3.67 2.30
CA LYS A 85 -18.90 2.78 2.26
C LYS A 85 -18.87 1.82 1.07
N ASN A 86 -18.18 2.22 -0.01
CA ASN A 86 -18.20 1.53 -1.30
C ASN A 86 -16.88 0.83 -1.63
N LYS A 87 -15.85 0.94 -0.77
CA LYS A 87 -14.48 0.48 -1.07
C LYS A 87 -14.45 -1.02 -1.39
N GLU A 88 -15.22 -1.84 -0.71
CA GLU A 88 -15.29 -3.28 -0.96
C GLU A 88 -15.89 -3.59 -2.34
N ASP A 89 -17.02 -2.95 -2.69
CA ASP A 89 -17.63 -3.10 -4.02
C ASP A 89 -16.70 -2.59 -5.13
N LEU A 90 -16.06 -1.44 -4.90
CA LEU A 90 -15.08 -0.86 -5.81
C LEU A 90 -13.88 -1.79 -6.02
N THR A 91 -13.34 -2.38 -4.96
CA THR A 91 -12.25 -3.37 -5.04
C THR A 91 -12.64 -4.53 -5.95
N GLN A 92 -13.85 -5.09 -5.78
CA GLN A 92 -14.32 -6.22 -6.59
C GLN A 92 -14.53 -5.82 -8.06
N LYS A 93 -15.10 -4.65 -8.32
CA LYS A 93 -15.28 -4.12 -9.69
C LYS A 93 -13.95 -3.88 -10.39
N LEU A 94 -12.99 -3.28 -9.69
CA LEU A 94 -11.64 -3.06 -10.22
C LEU A 94 -10.93 -4.37 -10.49
N TYR A 95 -10.98 -5.33 -9.56
CA TYR A 95 -10.39 -6.65 -9.74
C TYR A 95 -10.91 -7.34 -11.00
N ARG A 96 -12.24 -7.39 -11.18
CA ARG A 96 -12.86 -7.99 -12.37
C ARG A 96 -12.45 -7.29 -13.65
N LEU A 97 -12.44 -5.95 -13.65
CA LEU A 97 -11.99 -5.17 -14.80
C LEU A 97 -10.55 -5.53 -15.16
N TYR A 98 -9.64 -5.51 -14.20
CA TYR A 98 -8.22 -5.80 -14.42
C TYR A 98 -7.98 -7.25 -14.84
N ASN A 99 -8.61 -8.23 -14.18
CA ASN A 99 -8.44 -9.63 -14.57
C ASN A 99 -8.91 -9.85 -16.01
N ASN A 100 -10.05 -9.28 -16.40
CA ASN A 100 -10.60 -9.44 -17.75
C ASN A 100 -9.79 -8.72 -18.83
N THR A 101 -9.21 -7.55 -18.52
CA THR A 101 -8.66 -6.64 -19.55
C THR A 101 -7.14 -6.61 -19.59
N ILE A 102 -6.47 -6.84 -18.46
CA ILE A 102 -5.00 -6.75 -18.33
C ILE A 102 -4.39 -8.15 -18.19
N PHE A 103 -5.02 -9.02 -17.40
CA PHE A 103 -4.48 -10.37 -17.11
C PHE A 103 -5.12 -11.47 -17.95
N GLU A 104 -5.99 -11.14 -18.91
CA GLU A 104 -6.62 -12.09 -19.83
C GLU A 104 -7.29 -13.28 -19.11
N GLN A 105 -7.90 -13.03 -17.95
CA GLN A 105 -8.55 -14.04 -17.10
C GLN A 105 -7.60 -15.15 -16.60
N LYS A 106 -6.29 -14.88 -16.53
CA LYS A 106 -5.29 -15.84 -16.03
C LYS A 106 -5.19 -15.87 -14.51
N LEU A 107 -5.80 -14.90 -13.81
CA LEU A 107 -5.92 -14.92 -12.36
C LEU A 107 -7.23 -15.61 -11.93
N PRO A 108 -7.29 -16.16 -10.71
CA PRO A 108 -8.49 -16.84 -10.21
C PRO A 108 -9.75 -15.96 -10.31
N GLU A 109 -10.88 -16.50 -10.74
CA GLU A 109 -12.13 -15.73 -10.84
C GLU A 109 -12.47 -15.00 -9.53
N LYS A 110 -12.15 -15.64 -8.40
CA LYS A 110 -12.30 -15.09 -7.06
C LYS A 110 -10.97 -15.10 -6.32
N MET A 111 -10.24 -13.99 -6.39
CA MET A 111 -9.04 -13.77 -5.58
C MET A 111 -9.41 -13.24 -4.18
N GLU A 112 -8.67 -13.68 -3.16
CA GLU A 112 -8.82 -13.17 -1.80
C GLU A 112 -8.18 -11.78 -1.70
N ILE A 113 -9.00 -10.75 -1.43
CA ILE A 113 -8.56 -9.37 -1.24
C ILE A 113 -9.17 -8.86 0.06
N ASN A 114 -8.32 -8.65 1.07
CA ASN A 114 -8.73 -8.27 2.41
C ASN A 114 -8.39 -6.82 2.75
N TRP A 115 -9.25 -6.18 3.55
CA TRP A 115 -9.00 -4.84 4.10
C TRP A 115 -8.48 -4.93 5.54
N ASN A 116 -7.24 -4.50 5.74
CA ASN A 116 -6.54 -4.52 7.02
C ASN A 116 -6.61 -3.17 7.74
N LYS A 117 -7.31 -3.14 8.87
CA LYS A 117 -7.50 -1.94 9.74
C LYS A 117 -6.24 -1.48 10.46
N LYS A 118 -5.26 -2.36 10.64
CA LYS A 118 -4.05 -2.12 11.45
C LYS A 118 -2.85 -1.68 10.62
N MET A 119 -2.85 -1.95 9.31
CA MET A 119 -1.74 -1.62 8.43
C MET A 119 -1.60 -0.12 8.23
N ARG A 120 -0.40 0.44 8.49
CA ARG A 120 -0.12 1.88 8.36
C ARG A 120 1.18 2.20 7.60
N LYS A 121 1.97 1.20 7.24
CA LYS A 121 3.28 1.38 6.59
C LYS A 121 3.18 1.40 5.06
N THR A 122 2.29 0.58 4.50
CA THR A 122 2.07 0.45 3.05
C THR A 122 0.58 0.54 2.73
N ALA A 123 0.26 0.84 1.47
CA ALA A 123 -1.12 0.87 0.96
C ALA A 123 -1.66 -0.53 0.70
N GLY A 124 -0.79 -1.45 0.28
CA GLY A 124 -1.08 -2.85 0.05
C GLY A 124 0.15 -3.74 0.24
N TYR A 125 -0.06 -5.06 0.18
CA TYR A 125 0.96 -6.06 -0.15
C TYR A 125 0.30 -7.33 -0.69
N CYS A 126 1.01 -8.05 -1.55
CA CYS A 126 0.65 -9.41 -1.99
C CYS A 126 1.28 -10.46 -1.07
N VAL A 127 0.52 -11.50 -0.74
CA VAL A 127 0.98 -12.71 -0.06
C VAL A 127 0.84 -13.88 -1.01
N THR A 128 1.97 -14.43 -1.42
CA THR A 128 2.05 -15.65 -2.23
C THR A 128 2.50 -16.82 -1.36
N GLY A 129 2.02 -18.03 -1.65
CA GLY A 129 2.45 -19.22 -0.95
C GLY A 129 2.06 -20.50 -1.67
N GLN A 130 2.28 -21.62 -1.00
CA GLN A 130 1.90 -22.95 -1.46
C GLN A 130 1.11 -23.64 -0.35
N THR A 131 0.00 -24.30 -0.70
CA THR A 131 -0.77 -25.08 0.26
C THR A 131 0.05 -26.26 0.76
N ARG A 132 -0.20 -26.69 1.99
CA ARG A 132 0.41 -27.91 2.55
C ARG A 132 -0.26 -29.20 2.07
N SER A 133 -1.09 -29.12 1.02
CA SER A 133 -1.74 -30.30 0.46
C SER A 133 -0.73 -31.10 -0.39
N PRO A 134 -0.94 -32.42 -0.58
CA PRO A 134 -0.06 -33.24 -1.41
C PRO A 134 0.16 -32.68 -2.82
N GLU A 135 -0.84 -31.98 -3.36
CA GLU A 135 -0.82 -31.36 -4.68
C GLU A 135 -0.09 -30.01 -4.70
N GLY A 136 0.20 -29.43 -3.53
CA GLY A 136 1.01 -28.22 -3.38
C GLY A 136 0.52 -27.05 -4.24
N GLN A 137 -0.76 -26.71 -4.17
CA GLN A 137 -1.33 -25.63 -4.99
C GLN A 137 -0.77 -24.28 -4.56
N ARG A 138 -0.30 -23.49 -5.54
CA ARG A 138 0.12 -22.11 -5.27
C ARG A 138 -1.11 -21.23 -5.06
N TYR A 139 -0.98 -20.28 -4.14
CA TYR A 139 -2.01 -19.28 -3.88
C TYR A 139 -1.40 -17.89 -3.79
N ALA A 140 -2.21 -16.89 -4.10
CA ALA A 140 -1.91 -15.49 -3.89
C ALA A 140 -3.14 -14.82 -3.28
N ARG A 141 -2.91 -13.89 -2.35
CA ARG A 141 -3.95 -13.06 -1.74
C ARG A 141 -3.42 -11.64 -1.53
N ILE A 142 -4.29 -10.66 -1.66
CA ILE A 142 -3.95 -9.24 -1.53
C ILE A 142 -4.45 -8.71 -0.19
N GLU A 143 -3.62 -7.90 0.48
CA GLU A 143 -3.97 -7.20 1.70
C GLU A 143 -3.89 -5.69 1.44
N LEU A 144 -4.98 -4.96 1.68
CA LEU A 144 -5.10 -3.51 1.47
C LEU A 144 -5.24 -2.77 2.80
N SER A 145 -4.61 -1.61 2.94
CA SER A 145 -4.67 -0.80 4.17
C SER A 145 -5.87 0.12 4.18
N GLU A 146 -6.72 0.02 5.21
CA GLU A 146 -7.77 1.02 5.42
C GLU A 146 -7.24 2.43 5.79
N LYS A 147 -5.99 2.52 6.25
CA LYS A 147 -5.40 3.77 6.75
C LYS A 147 -4.57 4.51 5.70
N VAL A 148 -4.11 3.80 4.67
CA VAL A 148 -3.22 4.34 3.63
C VAL A 148 -3.89 4.31 2.25
N CYS A 149 -4.71 3.30 1.97
CA CYS A 149 -5.49 3.18 0.74
C CYS A 149 -6.91 3.74 0.97
N ASP A 150 -7.02 5.06 1.10
CA ASP A 150 -8.19 5.76 1.65
C ASP A 150 -9.01 6.59 0.64
N SER A 151 -8.69 6.49 -0.66
CA SER A 151 -9.42 7.11 -1.75
C SER A 151 -9.55 6.18 -2.96
N ALA A 152 -10.50 6.50 -3.87
CA ALA A 152 -10.76 5.70 -5.05
C ALA A 152 -9.55 5.61 -6.00
N ASP A 153 -8.87 6.73 -6.26
CA ASP A 153 -7.66 6.75 -7.08
C ASP A 153 -6.51 5.95 -6.43
N ARG A 154 -6.33 6.09 -5.11
CA ARG A 154 -5.33 5.29 -4.36
C ARG A 154 -5.62 3.81 -4.47
N LEU A 155 -6.89 3.41 -4.37
CA LEU A 155 -7.29 2.01 -4.54
C LEU A 155 -7.05 1.52 -5.96
N ARG A 156 -7.40 2.31 -6.98
CA ARG A 156 -7.15 1.99 -8.38
C ARG A 156 -5.69 1.61 -8.63
N ASP A 157 -4.77 2.47 -8.17
CA ASP A 157 -3.34 2.32 -8.42
C ASP A 157 -2.70 1.25 -7.52
N THR A 158 -3.09 1.20 -6.24
CA THR A 158 -2.57 0.19 -5.30
C THR A 158 -2.99 -1.21 -5.74
N LEU A 159 -4.26 -1.40 -6.09
CA LEU A 159 -4.77 -2.73 -6.37
C LEU A 159 -4.12 -3.35 -7.61
N ILE A 160 -3.98 -2.61 -8.71
CA ILE A 160 -3.30 -3.15 -9.90
C ILE A 160 -1.83 -3.49 -9.60
N HIS A 161 -1.14 -2.66 -8.80
CA HIS A 161 0.23 -2.93 -8.37
C HIS A 161 0.33 -4.26 -7.62
N GLU A 162 -0.53 -4.47 -6.61
CA GLU A 162 -0.48 -5.70 -5.82
C GLU A 162 -0.86 -6.93 -6.62
N ILE A 163 -1.83 -6.81 -7.54
CA ILE A 163 -2.23 -7.91 -8.43
C ILE A 163 -1.08 -8.29 -9.40
N CYS A 164 -0.25 -7.34 -9.85
CA CYS A 164 0.92 -7.67 -10.67
C CYS A 164 1.95 -8.56 -9.96
N HIS A 165 1.98 -8.57 -8.63
CA HIS A 165 2.84 -9.49 -7.86
C HIS A 165 2.25 -10.90 -7.71
N ALA A 166 0.96 -11.09 -8.03
CA ALA A 166 0.21 -12.31 -7.75
C ALA A 166 0.50 -13.47 -8.72
#